data_AF-A0A9E5UVR2-F1
#
_entry.id   AF-A0A9E5UVR2-F1
#
_cell.length_a   1.000
_cell.length_b   1.000
_cell.length_c   1.000
_cell.angle_alpha   90.00
_cell.angle_beta   90.00
_cell.angle_gamma   90.00
#
_symmetry.space_group_name_H-M   'P 1'
#
loop_
_entity.id
_entity.type
_entity.pdbx_description
1 polymer ?
#
loop_
_entity_poly.entity_id
_entity_poly.type
_entity_poly.pdbx_seq_one_letter_code
_entity_poly.pdbx_strand_id
1 'polypeptide(L)' 'MKYLILALLLCSAAEAKEFHFKYTLDRDLLEYKTNADTWEEAFKRGASFCFDFFVKREKTLTEEKGLDIIDTCANPR' A
#
# COMPACT_ATOMS: atom_id res chain seq x y z
N MET A 1 -39.51 -16.02 20.92
CA MET A 1 -39.09 -15.28 19.71
C MET A 1 -38.65 -13.83 20.04
N LYS A 2 -37.90 -13.61 21.14
CA LYS A 2 -37.51 -12.25 21.58
C LYS A 2 -35.98 -12.06 21.65
N TYR A 3 -35.22 -13.15 21.49
CA TYR A 3 -33.76 -13.15 21.59
C TYR A 3 -33.05 -13.24 20.22
N LEU A 4 -33.80 -13.41 19.13
CA LEU A 4 -33.21 -13.58 17.78
C LEU A 4 -32.68 -12.27 17.19
N ILE A 5 -33.13 -11.11 17.68
CA ILE A 5 -32.76 -9.79 17.15
C ILE A 5 -31.47 -9.27 17.79
N LEU A 6 -31.07 -9.79 18.97
CA LEU A 6 -29.85 -9.33 19.65
C LEU A 6 -28.55 -9.96 19.10
N ALA A 7 -28.67 -11.01 18.28
CA ALA A 7 -27.51 -11.72 17.70
C ALA A 7 -26.97 -11.07 16.41
N LEU A 8 -27.67 -10.09 15.82
CA LEU A 8 -27.30 -9.45 14.56
C LEU A 8 -26.43 -8.18 14.73
N LEU A 9 -26.13 -7.77 15.97
CA LEU A 9 -25.34 -6.58 16.28
C LEU A 9 -23.86 -6.86 16.57
N LEU A 10 -23.41 -8.11 16.42
CA LEU A 10 -21.98 -8.45 16.30
C LEU A 10 -21.47 -8.17 14.88
N CYS A 11 -21.89 -7.03 14.30
CA CYS A 11 -21.30 -6.51 13.09
C CYS A 11 -19.92 -6.01 13.50
N SER A 12 -18.92 -6.87 13.33
CA SER A 12 -17.51 -6.56 13.52
C SER A 12 -17.19 -5.28 12.78
N ALA A 13 -17.11 -4.17 13.51
CA ALA A 13 -16.44 -2.98 13.03
C ALA A 13 -14.96 -3.35 12.87
N ALA A 14 -14.61 -3.92 11.73
CA ALA A 14 -13.22 -3.98 11.28
C ALA A 14 -12.82 -2.52 11.08
N GLU A 15 -12.19 -1.94 12.10
CA GLU A 15 -11.62 -0.61 12.02
C GLU A 15 -10.47 -0.67 11.03
N ALA A 16 -10.67 -0.07 9.85
CA ALA A 16 -9.65 -0.03 8.82
C ALA A 16 -8.39 0.65 9.40
N LYS A 17 -7.28 -0.09 9.45
CA LYS A 17 -6.03 0.38 10.04
C LYS A 17 -5.32 1.29 9.05
N GLU A 18 -4.82 2.43 9.51
CA GLU A 18 -3.95 3.29 8.70
C GLU A 18 -2.54 2.67 8.61
N PHE A 19 -2.05 2.53 7.39
CA PHE A 19 -0.71 2.09 7.08
C PHE A 19 0.05 3.23 6.39
N HIS A 20 1.33 3.35 6.69
CA HIS A 20 2.22 4.36 6.12
C HIS A 20 3.47 3.65 5.56
N PHE A 21 3.75 3.92 4.28
CA PHE A 21 4.90 3.40 3.56
C PHE A 21 5.79 4.55 3.09
N LYS A 22 7.11 4.37 3.22
CA LYS A 22 8.10 5.30 2.68
C LYS A 22 8.99 4.58 1.70
N TYR A 23 9.17 5.18 0.53
CA TYR A 23 10.02 4.66 -0.54
C TYR A 23 11.11 5.68 -0.82
N THR A 24 12.32 5.20 -1.13
CA THR A 24 13.46 6.06 -1.44
C THR A 24 14.20 5.50 -2.62
N LEU A 25 14.23 6.25 -3.72
CA LEU A 25 14.97 5.92 -4.94
C LEU A 25 15.72 7.18 -5.40
N ASP A 26 17.02 7.09 -5.67
CA ASP A 26 17.84 8.21 -6.17
C ASP A 26 17.71 9.53 -5.39
N ARG A 27 17.51 9.43 -4.06
CA ARG A 27 17.28 10.55 -3.13
C ARG A 27 15.88 11.19 -3.20
N ASP A 28 15.01 10.73 -4.10
CA ASP A 28 13.59 11.07 -4.07
C ASP A 28 12.90 10.25 -2.97
N LEU A 29 12.21 10.95 -2.07
CA LEU A 29 11.38 10.36 -1.02
C LEU A 29 9.92 10.37 -1.46
N LEU A 30 9.27 9.23 -1.37
CA LEU A 30 7.83 9.08 -1.59
C LEU A 30 7.17 8.52 -0.34
N GLU A 31 6.20 9.24 0.21
CA GLU A 31 5.38 8.77 1.33
C GLU A 31 3.97 8.44 0.83
N TYR A 32 3.44 7.28 1.24
CA TYR A 32 2.08 6.85 0.91
C TYR A 32 1.36 6.35 2.15
N LYS A 33 0.16 6.89 2.38
CA LYS A 33 -0.73 6.49 3.48
C LYS A 33 -2.02 5.90 2.94
N THR A 34 -2.48 4.80 3.52
CA THR A 34 -3.72 4.14 3.11
C THR A 34 -4.37 3.40 4.27
N ASN A 35 -5.70 3.37 4.27
CA ASN A 35 -6.48 2.55 5.21
C ASN A 35 -6.81 1.22 4.55
N ALA A 36 -6.55 0.11 5.23
CA ALA A 36 -6.90 -1.23 4.76
C ALA A 36 -7.22 -2.17 5.91
N ASP A 37 -7.88 -3.28 5.59
CA ASP A 37 -8.20 -4.31 6.58
C ASP A 37 -6.99 -5.19 6.89
N THR A 38 -6.05 -5.30 5.93
CA THR A 38 -4.84 -6.10 6.07
C THR A 38 -3.61 -5.33 5.60
N TRP A 39 -2.46 -5.70 6.18
CA TRP A 39 -1.16 -5.18 5.73
C TRP A 39 -0.89 -5.55 4.27
N GLU A 40 -1.24 -6.77 3.84
CA GLU A 40 -1.00 -7.22 2.46
C GLU A 40 -1.74 -6.36 1.43
N GLU A 41 -3.00 -6.01 1.72
CA GLU A 41 -3.78 -5.11 0.88
C GLU A 41 -3.18 -3.70 0.85
N ALA A 42 -2.83 -3.15 2.02
CA ALA A 42 -2.18 -1.85 2.12
C ALA A 42 -0.85 -1.82 1.35
N PHE A 43 -0.05 -2.89 1.49
CA PHE A 43 1.24 -3.05 0.83
C PHE A 43 1.08 -3.13 -0.68
N LYS A 44 0.14 -3.92 -1.21
CA LYS A 44 -0.15 -3.98 -2.66
C LYS A 44 -0.49 -2.60 -3.21
N ARG A 45 -1.34 -1.84 -2.52
CA ARG A 45 -1.70 -0.46 -2.92
C ARG A 45 -0.48 0.46 -2.91
N GLY A 46 0.34 0.40 -1.85
CA GLY A 46 1.55 1.19 -1.73
C GLY A 46 2.59 0.87 -2.80
N ALA A 47 2.86 -0.41 -3.03
CA ALA A 47 3.82 -0.87 -4.04
C ALA A 47 3.38 -0.46 -5.46
N SER A 48 2.10 -0.62 -5.81
CA SER A 48 1.57 -0.15 -7.09
C SER A 48 1.69 1.37 -7.25
N PHE A 49 1.34 2.14 -6.20
CA PHE A 49 1.49 3.59 -6.21
C PHE A 49 2.96 4.02 -6.38
N CYS A 50 3.88 3.35 -5.68
CA CYS A 50 5.32 3.57 -5.80
C CYS A 50 5.82 3.31 -7.23
N PHE A 51 5.45 2.16 -7.81
CA PHE A 51 5.89 1.78 -9.14
C PHE A 51 5.39 2.78 -10.19
N ASP A 52 4.10 3.12 -10.14
CA ASP A 52 3.50 4.12 -11.03
C ASP A 52 4.16 5.49 -10.88
N PHE A 53 4.51 5.90 -9.66
CA PHE A 53 5.14 7.19 -9.41
C PHE A 53 6.54 7.25 -10.03
N PHE A 54 7.39 6.26 -9.79
CA PHE A 54 8.77 6.28 -10.28
C PHE A 54 8.86 5.99 -11.78
N VAL A 55 8.10 5.02 -12.30
CA VAL A 55 8.10 4.72 -13.76
C VAL A 55 7.65 5.93 -14.58
N LYS A 56 6.64 6.69 -14.14
CA LYS A 56 6.18 7.89 -14.85
C LYS A 56 7.22 9.03 -14.84
N ARG A 57 8.17 9.02 -13.91
CA ARG A 57 9.24 10.03 -13.79
C ARG A 57 10.47 9.65 -14.61
N GLU A 58 10.62 8.39 -14.97
CA GLU A 58 11.69 7.93 -15.84
C GLU A 58 11.42 8.27 -17.30
N LYS A 59 12.31 9.07 -17.90
CA LYS A 59 12.24 9.40 -19.34
C LYS A 59 12.56 8.21 -20.24
N THR A 60 13.37 7.29 -19.75
CA THR A 60 13.77 6.08 -20.47
C THR A 60 13.86 4.94 -19.46
N LEU A 61 12.94 3.99 -19.57
CA LEU A 61 12.92 2.82 -18.70
C LEU A 61 13.89 1.77 -19.25
N THR A 62 15.07 1.69 -18.65
CA THR A 62 16.01 0.57 -18.88
C THR A 62 15.65 -0.61 -17.99
N GLU A 63 16.15 -1.80 -18.32
CA GLU A 63 15.94 -3.00 -17.49
C GLU A 63 16.50 -2.82 -16.07
N GLU A 64 17.76 -2.36 -15.95
CA GLU A 64 18.40 -2.05 -14.67
C GLU A 64 17.56 -1.06 -13.86
N LYS A 65 17.10 0.03 -14.48
CA LYS A 65 16.29 1.02 -13.78
C LYS A 65 14.92 0.47 -13.37
N GLY A 66 14.33 -0.40 -14.19
CA GLY A 66 13.11 -1.11 -13.86
C GLY A 66 13.28 -2.01 -12.62
N LEU A 67 14.41 -2.72 -12.53
CA LEU A 67 14.74 -3.56 -11.38
C LEU A 67 14.93 -2.74 -10.10
N ASP A 68 15.62 -1.60 -10.16
CA ASP A 68 15.77 -0.69 -9.01
C ASP A 68 14.43 -0.17 -8.49
N ILE A 69 13.52 0.18 -9.41
CA ILE A 69 12.16 0.62 -9.05
C ILE A 69 11.40 -0.53 -8.38
N ILE A 70 11.46 -1.74 -8.94
CA ILE A 70 10.79 -2.91 -8.37
C ILE A 70 11.32 -3.21 -6.96
N ASP A 71 12.65 -3.24 -6.78
CA ASP A 71 13.27 -3.51 -5.48
C ASP A 71 12.87 -2.46 -4.44
N THR A 72 12.88 -1.18 -4.83
CA THR A 72 12.45 -0.08 -3.95
C THR A 72 10.99 -0.24 -3.53
N CYS A 73 10.09 -0.51 -4.49
CA CYS A 73 8.65 -0.60 -4.21
C CYS A 73 8.25 -1.89 -3.48
N ALA A 74 9.06 -2.94 -3.57
CA ALA A 74 8.92 -4.16 -2.79
C ALA A 74 9.40 -4.00 -1.32
N ASN A 75 10.26 -3.02 -1.03
CA ASN A 75 10.92 -2.86 0.27
C ASN A 75 10.75 -1.43 0.85
N PRO A 76 9.53 -1.04 1.29
CA PRO A 76 9.31 0.22 1.99
C PRO A 76 10.06 0.27 3.33
N ARG A 77 10.57 1.46 3.69
CA ARG A 77 11.35 1.72 4.91
C ARG A 77 10.56 2.40 6.02
#